data_AF-V6JFQ1-F1
#
_entry.id   AF-V6JFQ1-F1
#
_cell.length_a   1.000
_cell.length_b   1.000
_cell.length_c   1.000
_cell.angle_alpha   90.00
_cell.angle_beta   90.00
_cell.angle_gamma   90.00
#
_symmetry.space_group_name_H-M   'P 1'
#
loop_
_entity.id
_entity.type
_entity.pdbx_description
1 polymer ?
#
loop_
_entity_poly.entity_id
_entity_poly.type
_entity_poly.pdbx_seq_one_letter_code
_entity_poly.pdbx_strand_id
1 'polypeptide(L)'
;MRLRVVAALESGTVGSCRQAAQVVQVSERPVGSWRRAYRASGREALAVKRKRRPGPYEPIGGPLWTRPLVAELVRMVTGAVMTERGVGKWLRRTPPAPTSSTRRRRMPG
;
A
#
# COMPACT_ATOMS: atom_id res chain seq x y z
N MET A 1 -10.10 -2.54 11.62
CA MET A 1 -10.45 -2.35 13.05
C MET A 1 -10.96 -0.94 13.35
N ARG A 2 -10.14 0.11 13.21
CA ARG A 2 -10.50 1.53 13.51
C ARG A 2 -11.85 1.97 12.93
N LEU A 3 -12.10 1.63 11.66
CA LEU A 3 -13.34 1.98 10.96
C LEU A 3 -14.58 1.31 11.56
N ARG A 4 -14.47 0.07 12.07
CA ARG A 4 -15.57 -0.64 12.76
C ARG A 4 -15.85 -0.01 14.12
N VAL A 5 -14.80 0.37 14.85
CA VAL A 5 -14.92 1.07 16.14
C VAL A 5 -15.62 2.41 15.98
N VAL A 6 -15.24 3.20 14.97
CA VAL A 6 -15.89 4.49 14.71
C VAL A 6 -17.32 4.30 14.18
N ALA A 7 -17.58 3.31 13.33
CA ALA A 7 -18.93 3.01 12.88
C ALA A 7 -19.85 2.62 14.04
N ALA A 8 -19.37 1.83 15.01
CA ALA A 8 -20.12 1.46 16.21
C ALA A 8 -20.41 2.66 17.13
N LEU A 9 -19.51 3.65 17.18
CA LEU A 9 -19.70 4.90 17.93
C LEU A 9 -20.71 5.84 17.25
N GLU A 10 -20.66 5.98 15.93
CA GLU A 10 -21.59 6.88 15.21
C GLU A 10 -22.99 6.26 15.02
N SER A 11 -23.11 4.92 15.06
CA SER A 11 -24.40 4.21 15.05
C SER A 11 -25.02 4.03 16.44
N GLY A 12 -24.34 4.47 17.51
CA GLY A 12 -24.82 4.33 18.88
C GLY A 12 -24.76 2.92 19.47
N THR A 13 -24.20 1.94 18.74
CA THR A 13 -23.97 0.57 19.24
C THR A 13 -23.03 0.57 20.45
N VAL A 14 -22.14 1.56 20.55
CA VAL A 14 -21.27 1.76 21.70
C VAL A 14 -21.41 3.21 22.18
N GLY A 15 -21.70 3.41 23.46
CA GLY A 15 -22.08 4.71 24.01
C GLY A 15 -20.90 5.66 24.27
N SER A 16 -19.66 5.15 24.31
CA SER A 16 -18.50 6.00 24.63
C SER A 16 -17.18 5.47 24.05
N CYS A 17 -16.20 6.37 23.89
CA CYS A 17 -14.83 6.01 23.50
C CYS A 17 -14.20 5.02 24.50
N ARG A 18 -14.46 5.18 25.80
CA ARG A 18 -14.02 4.27 26.86
C ARG A 18 -14.57 2.85 26.66
N GLN A 19 -15.89 2.73 26.45
CA GLN A 19 -16.54 1.43 26.24
C GLN A 19 -16.01 0.77 24.96
N ALA A 20 -15.81 1.54 23.90
CA ALA A 20 -15.21 1.04 22.65
C ALA A 20 -13.76 0.57 22.84
N ALA A 21 -12.98 1.30 23.63
CA ALA A 21 -11.58 0.99 23.93
C ALA A 21 -11.45 -0.33 24.73
N GLN A 22 -12.35 -0.58 25.68
CA GLN A 22 -12.42 -1.83 26.44
C GLN A 22 -12.72 -3.04 25.53
N VAL A 23 -13.68 -2.90 24.60
CA VAL A 23 -14.05 -3.97 23.65
C VAL A 23 -12.88 -4.37 22.75
N VAL A 24 -12.08 -3.38 22.32
CA VAL A 24 -10.93 -3.64 21.44
C VAL A 24 -9.57 -3.71 22.16
N GLN A 25 -9.58 -3.70 23.50
CA GLN A 25 -8.37 -3.81 24.35
C GLN A 25 -7.27 -2.79 23.97
N VAL A 26 -7.65 -1.53 23.69
CA VAL A 26 -6.72 -0.42 23.45
C VAL A 26 -6.95 0.70 24.45
N SER A 27 -6.04 1.67 24.54
CA SER A 27 -6.27 2.88 25.32
C SER A 27 -7.33 3.78 24.69
N GLU A 28 -8.01 4.59 25.50
CA GLU A 28 -9.11 5.47 25.07
C GLU A 28 -8.63 6.60 24.13
N ARG A 29 -7.39 7.08 24.30
CA ARG A 29 -6.80 8.17 23.50
C ARG A 29 -6.81 7.89 21.98
N PRO A 30 -6.31 6.74 21.50
CA PRO A 30 -6.41 6.34 20.09
C PRO A 30 -7.84 6.39 19.53
N VAL A 31 -8.82 5.89 20.28
CA VAL A 31 -10.23 5.84 19.86
C VAL A 31 -10.80 7.25 19.67
N GLY A 32 -10.51 8.16 20.60
CA GLY A 32 -10.90 9.56 20.50
C GLY A 32 -10.21 10.30 19.34
N SER A 33 -8.97 9.95 19.00
CA SER A 33 -8.27 10.49 17.83
C SER A 33 -8.89 9.99 16.52
N TRP A 34 -9.25 8.70 16.44
CA TRP A 34 -9.91 8.12 15.27
C TRP A 34 -11.28 8.77 15.03
N ARG A 35 -12.11 8.91 16.07
CA ARG A 35 -13.43 9.54 15.92
C ARG A 35 -13.33 10.97 15.41
N ARG A 36 -12.36 11.76 15.91
CA ARG A 36 -12.10 13.12 15.43
C ARG A 36 -11.63 13.15 13.98
N ALA A 37 -10.67 12.29 13.61
CA ALA A 37 -10.18 12.19 12.23
C ALA A 37 -11.29 11.79 11.24
N TYR A 38 -12.16 10.86 11.64
CA TYR A 38 -13.29 10.42 10.83
C TYR A 38 -14.33 11.52 10.60
N ARG A 39 -14.67 12.30 11.63
CA ARG A 39 -15.59 13.44 11.49
C ARG A 39 -15.00 14.55 10.62
N ALA A 40 -13.68 14.73 10.66
CA ALA A 40 -13.01 15.78 9.90
C ALA A 40 -12.80 15.44 8.42
N SER A 41 -12.54 14.17 8.08
CA SER A 41 -12.11 13.79 6.71
C SER A 41 -12.65 12.43 6.24
N GLY A 42 -13.64 11.87 6.94
CA GLY A 42 -14.34 10.66 6.55
C GLY A 42 -13.52 9.36 6.71
N ARG A 43 -13.95 8.31 6.01
CA ARG A 43 -13.38 6.95 6.11
C ARG A 43 -11.88 6.90 5.80
N GLU A 44 -11.44 7.67 4.81
CA GLU A 44 -10.04 7.73 4.37
C GLU A 44 -9.09 8.25 5.45
N ALA A 45 -9.57 9.04 6.41
CA ALA A 45 -8.79 9.54 7.53
C ALA A 45 -8.34 8.43 8.50
N LEU A 46 -9.08 7.33 8.54
CA LEU A 46 -8.78 6.15 9.37
C LEU A 46 -7.89 5.14 8.65
N ALA A 47 -7.71 5.30 7.34
CA ALA A 47 -6.76 4.50 6.60
C ALA A 47 -5.37 4.75 7.17
N VAL A 48 -4.67 3.67 7.53
CA VAL A 48 -3.25 3.78 7.84
C VAL A 48 -2.55 4.18 6.54
N LYS A 49 -2.36 5.48 6.32
CA LYS A 49 -1.26 5.93 5.48
C LYS A 49 -0.01 5.46 6.20
N ARG A 50 0.52 4.30 5.79
CA ARG A 50 1.89 3.95 6.11
C ARG A 50 2.68 5.17 5.65
N LYS A 51 3.25 5.92 6.60
CA LYS A 51 4.29 6.91 6.31
C LYS A 51 5.50 6.06 5.88
N ARG A 52 5.45 5.49 4.67
CA ARG A 52 6.61 4.91 4.02
C ARG A 52 7.53 6.10 3.86
N ARG A 53 8.57 6.20 4.69
CA ARG A 53 9.77 6.89 4.27
C ARG A 53 10.28 6.03 3.10
N PRO A 54 10.23 6.49 1.85
CA PRO A 54 10.76 5.70 0.75
C PRO A 54 12.25 5.50 1.05
N GLY A 55 12.65 4.26 1.30
CA GLY A 55 14.06 3.90 1.17
C GLY A 55 14.44 4.06 -0.31
N PRO A 56 15.71 4.33 -0.65
CA PRO A 56 16.14 4.52 -2.03
C PRO A 56 15.88 3.35 -2.99
N TYR A 57 15.30 2.23 -2.51
CA TYR A 57 15.27 0.94 -3.21
C TYR A 57 13.97 0.12 -3.04
N GLU A 58 12.76 0.71 -2.90
CA GLU A 58 11.55 -0.14 -2.89
C GLU A 58 10.42 0.31 -3.83
N PRO A 59 9.99 -0.57 -4.76
CA PRO A 59 8.67 -0.52 -5.37
C PRO A 59 7.93 -1.87 -5.27
N ILE A 60 6.72 -1.90 -4.71
CA ILE A 60 5.83 -3.07 -4.83
C ILE A 60 4.40 -2.60 -5.13
N GLY A 61 4.09 -2.54 -6.44
CA GLY A 61 2.74 -2.31 -6.96
C GLY A 61 2.67 -1.35 -8.16
N GLY A 62 3.36 -1.65 -9.26
CA GLY A 62 3.41 -0.86 -10.49
C GLY A 62 4.69 -1.16 -11.30
N PRO A 63 4.75 -0.82 -12.60
CA PRO A 63 5.57 -1.44 -13.68
C PRO A 63 6.73 -2.33 -13.18
N LEU A 64 6.38 -3.52 -12.68
CA LEU A 64 7.15 -4.30 -11.68
C LEU A 64 8.44 -4.97 -12.22
N TRP A 65 8.91 -4.60 -13.40
CA TRP A 65 10.10 -5.18 -14.03
C TRP A 65 11.07 -4.07 -14.44
N THR A 66 11.59 -3.33 -13.46
CA THR A 66 12.70 -2.40 -13.72
C THR A 66 14.01 -3.16 -13.77
N ARG A 67 14.95 -2.68 -14.58
CA ARG A 67 16.30 -3.27 -14.74
C ARG A 67 17.06 -3.46 -13.40
N PRO A 68 17.05 -2.50 -12.45
CA PRO A 68 17.69 -2.71 -11.16
C PRO A 68 16.99 -3.80 -10.32
N LEU A 69 15.66 -3.85 -10.34
CA LEU A 69 14.90 -4.84 -9.57
C LEU A 69 15.16 -6.28 -10.08
N VAL A 70 15.28 -6.45 -11.39
CA VAL A 70 15.59 -7.75 -11.99
C VAL A 70 17.05 -8.16 -11.71
N ALA A 71 18.00 -7.22 -11.70
CA ALA A 71 19.38 -7.51 -11.29
C ALA A 71 19.43 -8.01 -9.84
N GLU A 72 18.67 -7.37 -8.95
CA GLU A 72 18.60 -7.75 -7.55
C GLU A 72 17.96 -9.13 -7.36
N LEU A 73 16.88 -9.42 -8.09
CA LEU A 73 16.23 -10.73 -8.08
C LEU A 73 17.17 -11.85 -8.57
N VAL A 74 17.89 -11.63 -9.67
CA VAL A 74 18.86 -12.60 -10.19
C VAL A 74 19.97 -12.86 -9.17
N ARG A 75 20.50 -11.81 -8.52
CA ARG A 75 21.48 -11.97 -7.44
C ARG A 75 20.93 -12.81 -6.30
N MET A 76 19.69 -12.57 -5.87
CA MET A 76 19.10 -13.31 -4.75
C MET A 76 18.82 -14.79 -5.08
N VAL A 77 18.35 -15.09 -6.28
CA VAL A 77 17.94 -16.46 -6.66
C VAL A 77 19.11 -17.31 -7.13
N THR A 78 20.07 -16.70 -7.85
CA THR A 78 21.15 -17.45 -8.50
C THR A 78 22.55 -17.09 -7.99
N GLY A 79 22.68 -16.08 -7.12
CA GLY A 79 23.98 -15.56 -6.68
C GLY A 79 24.77 -14.79 -7.74
N ALA A 80 24.24 -14.68 -8.97
CA ALA A 80 24.95 -14.06 -10.08
C ALA A 80 24.78 -12.53 -10.07
N VAL A 81 25.87 -11.81 -10.25
CA VAL A 81 25.84 -10.35 -10.37
C VAL A 81 25.61 -9.98 -11.84
N MET A 82 24.45 -9.39 -12.13
CA MET A 82 24.12 -8.90 -13.47
C MET A 82 24.01 -7.37 -13.47
N THR A 83 24.70 -6.71 -14.41
CA THR A 83 24.62 -5.24 -14.55
C THR A 83 23.28 -4.84 -15.17
N GLU A 84 22.80 -3.62 -14.90
CA GLU A 84 21.57 -3.11 -15.53
C GLU A 84 21.62 -3.18 -17.06
N ARG A 85 22.81 -2.99 -17.67
CA ARG A 85 23.06 -3.19 -19.11
C ARG A 85 22.83 -4.63 -19.54
N GLY A 86 23.36 -5.60 -18.78
CA GLY A 86 23.11 -7.03 -18.97
C GLY A 86 21.63 -7.39 -18.85
N VAL A 87 20.96 -6.88 -17.82
CA VAL A 87 19.51 -7.07 -17.61
C VAL A 87 18.70 -6.56 -18.80
N GLY A 88 19.00 -5.37 -19.31
CA GLY A 88 18.28 -4.84 -20.46
C GLY A 88 18.47 -5.67 -21.73
N LYS A 89 19.64 -6.28 -21.91
CA LYS A 89 19.89 -7.22 -23.03
C LYS A 89 19.11 -8.52 -22.83
N TRP A 90 19.02 -9.00 -21.60
CA TRP A 90 18.24 -10.18 -21.23
C TRP A 90 16.73 -9.98 -21.43
N LEU A 91 16.17 -8.86 -20.93
CA LEU A 91 14.76 -8.51 -21.12
C LEU A 91 14.36 -8.32 -22.59
N ARG A 92 15.28 -7.87 -23.45
CA ARG A 92 15.03 -7.77 -24.90
C ARG A 92 15.00 -9.13 -25.60
N ARG A 93 15.71 -10.13 -25.06
CA ARG A 93 15.72 -11.50 -25.59
C ARG A 93 14.55 -12.32 -25.06
N THR A 94 14.09 -12.00 -23.84
CA THR A 94 13.00 -12.69 -23.17
C THR A 94 12.01 -11.67 -22.60
N PRO A 95 11.13 -11.08 -23.44
CA PRO A 95 10.17 -10.11 -22.95
C PRO A 95 9.21 -10.79 -21.96
N PRO A 96 8.98 -10.22 -20.76
CA PRO A 96 7.94 -10.71 -19.87
C PRO A 96 6.57 -10.51 -20.51
N ALA A 97 5.66 -11.46 -20.32
CA ALA A 97 4.31 -11.40 -20.89
C ALA A 97 3.64 -10.05 -20.55
N PRO A 98 2.96 -9.39 -21.50
CA PRO A 98 2.35 -8.10 -21.26
C PRO A 98 1.25 -8.23 -20.20
N THR A 99 1.47 -7.64 -19.03
CA THR A 99 0.39 -7.41 -18.06
C THR A 99 -0.56 -6.39 -18.66
N SER A 100 -1.83 -6.77 -18.83
CA SER A 100 -2.89 -6.00 -19.46
C SER A 100 -3.13 -4.67 -18.73
N SER A 101 -2.41 -3.63 -19.17
CA SER A 101 -2.71 -2.22 -18.90
C SER A 101 -2.98 -1.46 -20.21
N THR A 102 -3.58 -2.14 -21.20
CA THR A 102 -4.17 -1.48 -22.37
C THR A 102 -5.63 -1.18 -22.13
N ARG A 103 -5.93 -0.29 -21.17
CA ARG A 103 -7.25 0.37 -21.12
C ARG A 103 -7.13 1.78 -20.57
N ARG A 104 -6.39 2.62 -21.29
CA ARG A 104 -6.58 4.08 -21.29
C ARG A 104 -5.82 4.73 -22.44
N ARG A 105 -6.33 4.55 -23.66
CA ARG A 105 -6.25 5.56 -24.71
C ARG A 105 -7.62 5.66 -25.36
N ARG A 106 -8.45 6.58 -24.86
CA ARG A 106 -9.41 7.26 -25.73
C ARG A 106 -8.57 8.05 -26.72
N MET A 107 -8.61 7.67 -27.99
CA MET A 107 -8.21 8.57 -29.08
C MET A 107 -9.35 9.59 -29.28
N PRO A 108 -9.05 10.85 -29.61
CA PRO A 108 -10.04 11.78 -30.15
C PRO A 108 -10.45 11.33 -31.56
N GLY A 109 -11.68 11.66 -31.96
CA GLY A 109 -12.15 11.50 -33.34
C GLY A 109 -11.44 12.41 -34.32
#